data_AF-A0A1Q7VJE2-F1
#
_entry.id   AF-A0A1Q7VJE2-F1
#
_cell.length_a   1.000
_cell.length_b   1.000
_cell.length_c   1.000
_cell.angle_alpha   90.00
_cell.angle_beta   90.00
_cell.angle_gamma   90.00
#
_symmetry.space_group_name_H-M   'P 1'
#
loop_
_entity.id
_entity.type
_entity.pdbx_description
1 polymer ?
#
loop_
_entity_poly.entity_id
_entity_poly.type
_entity_poly.pdbx_seq_one_letter_code
_entity_poly.pdbx_strand_id
1 'polypeptide(L)'
;MRDYPFATLVTARAPEPQISHVPLLFHASPEPNGMLIGHMARANPHWRQFADGPTVALFHAPHAYVSPSWYAEPEKAVPTWNYAVVHVHGRVELVEDRASTLAILREMVERFESGRTAPWRLQLEGRELETMVNAIVAFRLVIGRVDTKLKLSQNRSAVDRRRVVAALREEDTADASATADWMQRYAGEG
;
A
#
# COMPACT_ATOMS: atom_id res chain seq x y z
N MET A 1 -2.28 0.77 -4.94
CA MET A 1 -2.54 -0.29 -3.94
C MET A 1 -2.22 -1.70 -4.44
N ARG A 2 -2.71 -2.18 -5.59
CA ARG A 2 -2.41 -3.55 -6.11
C ARG A 2 -0.91 -3.83 -6.31
N ASP A 3 -0.17 -2.82 -6.78
CA ASP A 3 1.27 -2.92 -7.05
C ASP A 3 2.15 -2.63 -5.81
N TYR A 4 1.55 -2.05 -4.77
CA TYR A 4 2.24 -1.65 -3.53
C TYR A 4 1.53 -2.22 -2.31
N PRO A 5 1.37 -3.56 -2.19
CA PRO A 5 0.44 -4.17 -1.26
C PRO A 5 0.87 -4.11 0.21
N PHE A 6 2.13 -3.76 0.51
CA PHE A 6 2.60 -3.61 1.89
C PHE A 6 2.14 -2.26 2.44
N ALA A 7 1.02 -2.29 3.17
CA ALA A 7 0.32 -1.09 3.62
C ALA A 7 0.67 -0.73 5.06
N THR A 8 0.50 0.54 5.40
CA THR A 8 0.41 1.00 6.79
C THR A 8 -1.05 1.04 7.17
N LEU A 9 -1.48 0.17 8.09
CA LEU A 9 -2.82 0.14 8.65
C LEU A 9 -2.85 0.98 9.92
N VAL A 10 -3.84 1.86 10.05
CA VAL A 10 -4.04 2.72 11.21
C VAL A 10 -5.49 2.60 11.68
N THR A 11 -5.70 2.20 12.92
CA THR A 11 -7.02 2.25 13.58
C THR A 11 -6.98 3.33 14.65
N ALA A 12 -7.78 4.38 14.46
CA ALA A 12 -7.83 5.52 15.37
C ALA A 12 -8.81 5.22 16.52
N ARG A 13 -8.29 4.76 17.66
CA ARG A 13 -9.05 4.58 18.90
C ARG A 13 -8.32 5.22 20.07
N ALA A 14 -9.06 5.66 21.09
CA ALA A 14 -8.47 6.16 22.33
C ALA A 14 -7.79 5.02 23.14
N PRO A 15 -6.75 5.32 23.93
CA PRO A 15 -6.10 6.63 24.09
C PRO A 15 -5.11 6.96 22.96
N GLU A 16 -4.63 5.95 22.22
CA GLU A 16 -3.62 6.09 21.17
C GLU A 16 -3.98 5.25 19.94
N PRO A 17 -3.77 5.77 18.71
CA PRO A 17 -3.99 5.00 17.51
C PRO A 17 -3.04 3.80 17.44
N GLN A 18 -3.54 2.67 16.93
CA GLN A 18 -2.69 1.53 16.61
C GLN A 18 -2.22 1.63 15.17
N ILE A 19 -0.95 1.26 14.97
CA ILE A 19 -0.30 1.29 13.65
C ILE A 19 0.37 -0.05 13.43
N SER A 20 0.09 -0.68 12.29
CA SER A 20 0.72 -1.93 11.86
C SER A 20 1.12 -1.82 10.39
N HIS A 21 2.23 -2.45 10.01
CA HIS A 21 2.61 -2.60 8.61
C HIS A 21 2.30 -4.03 8.18
N VAL A 22 1.36 -4.19 7.24
CA VAL A 22 0.83 -5.49 6.84
C VAL A 22 0.57 -5.54 5.33
N PRO A 23 0.80 -6.68 4.67
CA PRO A 23 0.35 -6.85 3.29
C PRO A 23 -1.18 -6.91 3.23
N LEU A 24 -1.77 -6.15 2.31
CA LEU A 24 -3.20 -6.12 2.04
C LEU A 24 -3.47 -6.32 0.54
N LEU A 25 -4.38 -7.22 0.21
CA LEU A 25 -4.81 -7.47 -1.17
C LEU A 25 -6.17 -6.85 -1.43
N PHE A 26 -6.34 -6.25 -2.61
CA PHE A 26 -7.60 -5.63 -3.01
C PHE A 26 -8.50 -6.58 -3.79
N HIS A 27 -9.73 -6.72 -3.32
CA HIS A 27 -10.85 -7.40 -3.95
C HIS A 27 -11.87 -6.38 -4.43
N ALA A 28 -12.32 -6.49 -5.69
CA ALA A 28 -13.31 -5.58 -6.25
C ALA A 28 -14.73 -5.79 -5.68
N SER A 29 -15.02 -6.98 -5.16
CA SER A 29 -16.27 -7.30 -4.48
C SER A 29 -16.11 -7.13 -2.97
N PRO A 30 -17.15 -6.68 -2.22
CA PRO A 30 -18.45 -6.26 -2.73
C PRO A 30 -18.40 -4.88 -3.40
N GLU A 31 -19.20 -4.70 -4.44
CA GLU A 31 -19.43 -3.39 -5.07
C GLU A 31 -20.05 -2.40 -4.05
N PRO A 32 -19.85 -1.06 -4.24
CA PRO A 32 -19.19 -0.42 -5.38
C PRO A 32 -17.67 -0.25 -5.24
N ASN A 33 -17.12 -0.46 -4.04
CA ASN A 33 -15.73 -0.08 -3.74
C ASN A 33 -14.81 -1.27 -3.45
N GLY A 34 -15.35 -2.44 -3.19
CA GLY A 34 -14.60 -3.64 -2.84
C GLY A 34 -14.17 -3.71 -1.37
N MET A 35 -13.19 -4.58 -1.10
CA MET A 35 -12.58 -4.77 0.20
C MET A 35 -11.07 -5.01 0.09
N LEU A 36 -10.37 -4.80 1.20
CA LEU A 36 -9.00 -5.28 1.37
C LEU A 36 -9.00 -6.52 2.27
N ILE A 37 -8.20 -7.52 1.94
CA ILE A 37 -8.00 -8.71 2.78
C ILE A 37 -6.57 -8.78 3.28
N GLY A 38 -6.39 -9.31 4.48
CA GLY A 38 -5.07 -9.55 5.06
C GLY A 38 -5.15 -10.30 6.37
N HIS A 39 -4.00 -10.46 7.01
CA HIS A 39 -3.92 -11.02 8.35
C HIS A 39 -2.77 -10.38 9.14
N MET A 40 -2.79 -10.57 10.45
CA MET A 40 -1.69 -10.24 11.33
C MET A 40 -1.48 -11.33 12.38
N ALA A 41 -0.34 -11.32 13.06
CA ALA A 41 -0.12 -12.21 14.19
C ALA A 41 -1.18 -11.97 15.28
N ARG A 42 -1.70 -13.04 15.89
CA ARG A 42 -2.68 -12.96 16.99
C ARG A 42 -2.12 -12.22 18.21
N ALA A 43 -0.79 -12.26 18.39
CA ALA A 43 -0.09 -11.53 19.44
C ALA A 43 -0.05 -10.00 19.21
N ASN A 44 -0.28 -9.52 17.98
CA ASN A 44 -0.36 -8.09 17.70
C ASN A 44 -1.66 -7.53 18.33
N PRO A 45 -1.61 -6.57 19.26
CA PRO A 45 -2.81 -6.07 19.93
C PRO A 45 -3.73 -5.23 19.03
N HIS A 46 -3.27 -4.78 17.86
CA HIS A 46 -4.00 -3.90 16.95
C HIS A 46 -5.39 -4.46 16.60
N TRP A 47 -5.50 -5.75 16.28
CA TRP A 47 -6.78 -6.35 15.85
C TRP A 47 -7.91 -6.19 16.88
N ARG A 48 -7.57 -6.06 18.17
CA ARG A 48 -8.56 -5.86 19.25
C ARG A 48 -9.26 -4.51 19.17
N GLN A 49 -8.73 -3.56 18.40
CA GLN A 49 -9.31 -2.23 18.23
C GLN A 49 -10.22 -2.11 17.00
N PHE A 50 -10.27 -3.12 16.13
CA PHE A 50 -11.05 -3.09 14.89
C PHE A 50 -12.56 -2.93 15.09
N ALA A 51 -13.10 -3.44 16.21
CA ALA A 51 -14.53 -3.37 16.49
C ALA A 51 -15.06 -1.93 16.67
N ASP A 52 -14.19 -1.01 17.11
CA ASP A 52 -14.60 0.28 17.68
C ASP A 52 -14.00 1.50 16.97
N GLY A 53 -13.08 1.32 16.02
CA GLY A 53 -12.26 2.41 15.49
C GLY A 53 -12.33 2.57 13.96
N PRO A 54 -12.49 3.80 13.42
CA PRO A 54 -12.28 4.04 12.00
C PRO A 54 -10.86 3.63 11.61
N THR A 55 -10.77 2.87 10.51
CA THR A 55 -9.50 2.31 10.05
C THR A 55 -9.13 2.86 8.68
N VAL A 56 -7.85 3.17 8.51
CA VAL A 56 -7.28 3.67 7.26
C VAL A 56 -6.09 2.80 6.87
N ALA A 57 -6.08 2.31 5.63
CA ALA A 57 -4.92 1.65 5.05
C ALA A 57 -4.23 2.60 4.06
N LEU A 58 -2.94 2.88 4.29
CA LEU A 58 -2.11 3.71 3.43
C LEU A 58 -1.25 2.82 2.54
N PHE A 59 -1.33 3.04 1.23
CA PHE A 59 -0.50 2.37 0.23
C PHE A 59 0.45 3.40 -0.37
N HIS A 60 1.75 3.21 -0.10
CA HIS A 60 2.80 4.12 -0.52
C HIS A 60 3.36 3.68 -1.87
N ALA A 61 3.25 4.54 -2.87
CA ALA A 61 3.98 4.40 -4.12
C ALA A 61 5.32 5.17 -3.99
N PRO A 62 6.19 5.20 -5.02
CA PRO A 62 7.50 5.83 -4.93
C PRO A 62 7.40 7.32 -4.61
N HIS A 63 8.43 7.81 -3.95
CA HIS A 63 8.60 9.22 -3.63
C HIS A 63 10.05 9.64 -3.78
N ALA A 64 10.28 10.90 -4.12
CA ALA A 64 11.63 11.44 -4.19
C ALA A 64 11.65 12.94 -3.90
N TYR A 65 12.76 13.40 -3.33
CA TYR A 65 13.07 14.81 -3.23
C TYR A 65 13.25 15.39 -4.64
N VAL A 66 12.78 16.63 -4.83
CA VAL A 66 12.97 17.40 -6.06
C VAL A 66 13.71 18.68 -5.73
N SER A 67 14.96 18.73 -6.18
CA SER A 67 15.81 19.91 -5.97
C SER A 67 15.41 21.05 -6.92
N PRO A 68 15.33 22.30 -6.42
CA PRO A 68 15.12 23.44 -7.30
C PRO A 68 16.27 23.66 -8.29
N SER A 69 17.48 23.14 -7.99
CA SER A 69 18.65 23.23 -8.87
C SER A 69 18.49 22.53 -10.21
N TRP A 70 17.47 21.67 -10.36
CA TRP A 70 17.19 20.96 -11.61
C TRP A 70 16.32 21.76 -12.58
N TYR A 71 15.68 22.84 -12.12
CA TYR A 71 14.78 23.63 -12.95
C TYR A 71 15.53 24.59 -13.89
N ALA A 72 14.82 25.17 -14.85
CA ALA A 72 15.35 26.21 -15.73
C ALA A 72 15.71 27.51 -14.99
N GLU A 73 14.94 27.87 -13.97
CA GLU A 73 15.10 29.08 -13.15
C GLU A 73 15.13 28.70 -11.66
N PRO A 74 16.25 28.15 -11.14
CA PRO A 74 16.34 27.64 -9.77
C PRO A 74 15.98 28.67 -8.69
N GLU A 75 16.31 29.93 -8.91
CA GLU A 75 16.07 31.06 -7.99
C GLU A 75 14.58 31.42 -7.84
N LYS A 76 13.73 30.97 -8.76
CA LYS A 76 12.26 31.16 -8.73
C LYS A 76 11.52 29.93 -8.23
N ALA A 77 12.24 28.94 -7.71
CA ALA A 77 11.68 27.67 -7.28
C ALA A 77 12.02 27.35 -5.83
N VAL A 78 11.24 26.43 -5.27
CA VAL A 78 11.42 25.92 -3.90
C VAL A 78 11.57 24.40 -3.94
N PRO A 79 12.32 23.81 -2.99
CA PRO A 79 12.41 22.37 -2.86
C PRO A 79 11.05 21.74 -2.56
N THR A 80 10.85 20.52 -3.03
CA THR A 80 9.61 19.77 -2.78
C THR A 80 9.88 18.26 -2.80
N TRP A 81 8.87 17.48 -2.44
CA TRP A 81 8.82 16.05 -2.72
C TRP A 81 7.78 15.76 -3.80
N ASN A 82 8.14 14.86 -4.70
CA ASN A 82 7.18 14.14 -5.53
C ASN A 82 6.84 12.82 -4.86
N TYR A 83 5.57 12.43 -4.89
CA TYR A 83 5.10 11.18 -4.31
C TYR A 83 3.71 10.80 -4.85
N ALA A 84 3.38 9.53 -4.71
CA ALA A 84 2.03 9.02 -4.90
C ALA A 84 1.60 8.18 -3.69
N VAL A 85 0.35 8.35 -3.25
CA VAL A 85 -0.21 7.61 -2.11
C VAL A 85 -1.71 7.42 -2.26
N VAL A 86 -2.21 6.29 -1.77
CA VAL A 86 -3.64 6.00 -1.65
C VAL A 86 -3.97 5.78 -0.17
N HIS A 87 -5.00 6.46 0.32
CA HIS A 87 -5.60 6.22 1.63
C HIS A 87 -6.96 5.54 1.44
N VAL A 88 -7.09 4.33 1.97
CA VAL A 88 -8.33 3.55 1.92
C VAL A 88 -8.97 3.59 3.30
N HIS A 89 -10.11 4.27 3.39
CA HIS A 89 -10.90 4.36 4.61
C HIS A 89 -11.97 3.26 4.61
N GLY A 90 -12.12 2.57 5.73
CA GLY A 90 -13.13 1.53 5.84
C GLY A 90 -13.34 0.99 7.24
N ARG A 91 -14.24 0.01 7.31
CA ARG A 91 -14.53 -0.74 8.52
C ARG A 91 -13.87 -2.11 8.42
N VAL A 92 -13.23 -2.53 9.50
CA VAL A 92 -12.61 -3.85 9.57
C VAL A 92 -13.58 -4.87 10.16
N GLU A 93 -13.64 -6.03 9.53
CA GLU A 93 -14.40 -7.21 9.94
C GLU A 93 -13.42 -8.35 10.17
N LEU A 94 -13.48 -8.97 11.35
CA LEU A 94 -12.67 -10.14 11.64
C LEU A 94 -13.20 -11.35 10.88
N VAL A 95 -12.28 -12.16 10.37
CA VAL A 95 -12.62 -13.45 9.74
C VAL A 95 -12.45 -14.52 10.80
N GLU A 96 -13.58 -15.00 11.32
CA GLU A 96 -13.60 -15.95 12.45
C GLU A 96 -13.52 -17.40 12.01
N ASP A 97 -14.04 -17.71 10.81
CA ASP A 97 -14.05 -19.07 10.31
C ASP A 97 -12.71 -19.45 9.66
N ARG A 98 -12.35 -20.72 9.87
CA ARG A 98 -11.09 -21.29 9.43
C ARG A 98 -10.99 -21.36 7.91
N ALA A 99 -12.07 -21.71 7.22
CA ALA A 99 -12.05 -21.93 5.78
C ALA A 99 -11.74 -20.61 5.05
N SER A 100 -12.38 -19.52 5.46
CA SER A 100 -12.12 -18.17 4.95
C SER A 100 -10.71 -17.68 5.30
N THR A 101 -10.23 -17.95 6.52
CA THR A 101 -8.84 -17.61 6.90
C THR A 101 -7.82 -18.30 5.99
N LEU A 102 -8.02 -19.59 5.72
CA LEU A 102 -7.17 -20.35 4.79
C LEU A 102 -7.29 -19.86 3.35
N ALA A 103 -8.49 -19.45 2.91
CA ALA A 103 -8.67 -18.88 1.58
C ALA A 103 -7.86 -17.59 1.41
N ILE A 104 -7.89 -16.68 2.40
CA ILE A 104 -7.09 -15.44 2.41
C ILE A 104 -5.59 -15.78 2.34
N LEU A 105 -5.12 -16.72 3.16
CA LEU A 105 -3.71 -17.14 3.13
C LEU A 105 -3.29 -17.70 1.77
N ARG A 106 -4.10 -18.59 1.18
CA ARG A 106 -3.81 -19.17 -0.14
C ARG A 106 -3.75 -18.12 -1.22
N GLU A 107 -4.65 -17.14 -1.18
CA GLU A 107 -4.65 -16.05 -2.14
C GLU A 107 -3.42 -15.14 -1.99
N MET A 108 -3.01 -14.85 -0.75
CA MET A 108 -1.79 -14.09 -0.50
C MET A 108 -0.55 -14.85 -1.00
N VAL A 109 -0.46 -16.15 -0.75
CA VAL A 109 0.61 -17.00 -1.27
C VAL A 109 0.62 -16.96 -2.80
N GLU A 110 -0.51 -17.18 -3.45
CA GLU A 110 -0.62 -17.12 -4.91
C GLU A 110 -0.14 -15.76 -5.44
N ARG A 111 -0.62 -14.66 -4.85
CA ARG A 111 -0.25 -13.31 -5.29
C ARG A 111 1.24 -13.00 -5.15
N PHE A 112 1.88 -13.45 -4.08
CA PHE A 112 3.28 -13.13 -3.76
C PHE A 112 4.29 -14.13 -4.32
N GLU A 113 3.86 -15.35 -4.65
CA GLU A 113 4.68 -16.37 -5.31
C GLU A 113 4.52 -16.36 -6.83
N SER A 114 3.47 -15.70 -7.36
CA SER A 114 3.24 -15.55 -8.80
C SER A 114 4.46 -14.96 -9.52
N GLY A 115 4.83 -15.56 -10.66
CA GLY A 115 5.94 -15.11 -11.51
C GLY A 115 7.33 -15.58 -11.08
N ARG A 116 7.47 -16.29 -9.95
CA ARG A 116 8.75 -16.89 -9.53
C ARG A 116 9.08 -18.14 -10.35
N THR A 117 10.37 -18.39 -10.56
CA THR A 117 10.86 -19.59 -11.27
C THR A 117 10.48 -20.90 -10.57
N ALA A 118 10.43 -20.90 -9.24
CA ALA A 118 10.01 -22.04 -8.42
C ALA A 118 9.11 -21.53 -7.28
N PRO A 119 7.79 -21.34 -7.52
CA PRO A 119 6.90 -20.76 -6.53
C PRO A 119 6.70 -21.73 -5.35
N TRP A 120 6.83 -21.21 -4.14
CA TRP A 120 6.44 -21.93 -2.94
C TRP A 120 4.91 -22.11 -2.90
N ARG A 121 4.45 -23.22 -2.33
CA ARG A 121 3.03 -23.52 -2.17
C ARG A 121 2.75 -23.93 -0.74
N LEU A 122 1.62 -23.49 -0.21
CA LEU A 122 1.14 -23.94 1.09
C LEU A 122 0.74 -25.41 1.01
N GLN A 123 1.63 -26.29 1.48
CA GLN A 123 1.44 -27.75 1.55
C GLN A 123 1.31 -28.27 2.99
N LEU A 124 1.25 -27.36 3.98
CA LEU A 124 1.08 -27.74 5.39
C LEU A 124 -0.31 -28.37 5.59
N GLU A 125 -0.36 -29.42 6.40
CA GLU A 125 -1.58 -30.17 6.71
C GLU A 125 -1.65 -30.51 8.21
N GLY A 126 -2.80 -31.02 8.64
CA GLY A 126 -3.01 -31.49 10.01
C GLY A 126 -2.61 -30.45 11.07
N ARG A 127 -1.96 -30.92 12.15
CA ARG A 127 -1.62 -30.12 13.33
C ARG A 127 -0.71 -28.92 13.03
N GLU A 128 0.17 -29.01 12.04
CA GLU A 128 1.08 -27.92 11.71
C GLU A 128 0.31 -26.75 11.08
N LEU A 129 -0.59 -27.06 10.14
CA LEU A 129 -1.51 -26.08 9.57
C LEU A 129 -2.41 -25.46 10.64
N GLU A 130 -2.96 -26.29 11.55
CA GLU A 130 -3.76 -25.81 12.70
C GLU A 130 -3.01 -24.76 13.50
N THR A 131 -1.76 -25.06 13.84
CA THR A 131 -0.94 -24.21 14.71
C THR A 131 -0.69 -22.87 14.05
N MET A 132 -0.35 -22.86 12.75
CA MET A 132 -0.11 -21.63 12.01
C MET A 132 -1.37 -20.77 11.85
N VAL A 133 -2.50 -21.38 11.49
CA VAL A 133 -3.77 -20.66 11.32
C VAL A 133 -4.25 -20.07 12.65
N ASN A 134 -4.12 -20.81 13.75
CA ASN A 134 -4.49 -20.32 15.08
C ASN A 134 -3.57 -19.20 15.57
N ALA A 135 -2.35 -19.09 15.05
CA ALA A 135 -1.41 -18.04 15.42
C ALA A 135 -1.68 -16.67 14.74
N ILE A 136 -2.63 -16.60 13.80
CA ILE A 136 -2.98 -15.38 13.08
C ILE A 136 -4.43 -14.95 13.32
N VAL A 137 -4.70 -13.69 12.99
CA VAL A 137 -6.03 -13.09 12.90
C VAL A 137 -6.18 -12.55 11.49
N ALA A 138 -7.05 -13.17 10.70
CA ALA A 138 -7.44 -12.69 9.38
C ALA A 138 -8.57 -11.67 9.49
N PHE A 139 -8.60 -10.73 8.55
CA PHE A 139 -9.60 -9.67 8.54
C PHE A 139 -9.87 -9.16 7.12
N ARG A 140 -10.99 -8.46 6.98
CA ARG A 140 -11.41 -7.74 5.78
C ARG A 140 -11.62 -6.28 6.14
N LEU A 141 -11.14 -5.36 5.31
CA LEU A 141 -11.49 -3.93 5.41
C LEU A 141 -12.47 -3.63 4.27
N VAL A 142 -13.75 -3.46 4.61
CA VAL A 142 -14.78 -3.07 3.66
C VAL A 142 -14.59 -1.59 3.32
N ILE A 143 -14.39 -1.29 2.03
CA ILE A 143 -13.96 0.04 1.59
C ILE A 143 -15.14 1.00 1.59
N GLY A 144 -15.06 2.03 2.44
CA GLY A 144 -16.02 3.12 2.47
C GLY A 144 -15.63 4.26 1.53
N ARG A 145 -14.34 4.63 1.51
CA ARG A 145 -13.81 5.74 0.69
C ARG A 145 -12.37 5.50 0.31
N VAL A 146 -11.97 5.99 -0.86
CA VAL A 146 -10.58 5.99 -1.32
C VAL A 146 -10.16 7.42 -1.64
N ASP A 147 -9.11 7.90 -0.99
CA ASP A 147 -8.48 9.20 -1.29
C ASP A 147 -7.14 8.95 -1.96
N THR A 148 -6.92 9.53 -3.14
CA THR A 148 -5.66 9.38 -3.89
C THR A 148 -4.96 10.72 -3.99
N LYS A 149 -3.65 10.72 -3.78
CA LYS A 149 -2.81 11.92 -3.94
C LYS A 149 -1.61 11.63 -4.83
N LEU A 150 -1.54 12.36 -5.94
CA LEU A 150 -0.44 12.33 -6.89
C LEU A 150 0.19 13.73 -6.95
N LYS A 151 1.39 13.88 -6.36
CA LYS A 151 2.19 15.10 -6.49
C LYS A 151 3.43 14.75 -7.30
N LEU A 152 3.37 14.98 -8.59
CA LEU A 152 4.38 14.55 -9.57
C LEU A 152 4.85 15.71 -10.44
N SER A 153 4.86 16.93 -9.89
CA SER A 153 5.26 18.17 -10.56
C SER A 153 4.43 18.50 -11.82
N GLN A 154 3.15 18.09 -11.88
CA GLN A 154 2.27 18.36 -13.04
C GLN A 154 2.08 19.85 -13.32
N ASN A 155 2.18 20.69 -12.28
CA ASN A 155 2.09 22.15 -12.36
C ASN A 155 3.33 22.83 -12.96
N ARG A 156 4.40 22.09 -13.27
CA ARG A 156 5.64 22.62 -13.87
C ARG A 156 5.58 22.57 -15.40
N SER A 157 6.43 23.36 -16.05
CA SER A 157 6.58 23.36 -17.51
C SER A 157 7.02 21.98 -18.02
N ALA A 158 6.73 21.65 -19.28
CA ALA A 158 7.20 20.41 -19.88
C ALA A 158 8.75 20.29 -19.90
N VAL A 159 9.46 21.42 -19.99
CA VAL A 159 10.92 21.47 -19.90
C VAL A 159 11.38 21.08 -18.50
N ASP A 160 10.83 21.70 -17.46
CA ASP A 160 11.19 21.42 -16.08
C ASP A 160 10.86 19.97 -15.70
N ARG A 161 9.71 19.45 -16.11
CA ARG A 161 9.34 18.06 -15.86
C ARG A 161 10.36 17.09 -16.47
N ARG A 162 10.82 17.34 -17.71
CA ARG A 162 11.87 16.53 -18.34
C ARG A 162 13.20 16.61 -17.59
N ARG A 163 13.58 17.80 -17.11
CA ARG A 163 14.81 17.98 -16.32
C ARG A 163 14.75 17.23 -14.99
N VAL A 164 13.63 17.31 -14.27
CA VAL A 164 13.43 16.55 -13.02
C VAL A 164 13.49 15.05 -13.28
N VAL A 165 12.83 14.55 -14.33
CA VAL A 165 12.89 13.12 -14.69
C VAL A 165 14.33 12.68 -14.99
N ALA A 166 15.11 13.48 -15.71
CA ALA A 166 16.51 13.17 -15.98
C ALA A 166 17.34 13.14 -14.69
N ALA A 167 17.24 14.17 -13.85
CA ALA A 167 17.96 14.25 -12.58
C ALA A 167 17.60 13.09 -11.63
N LEU A 168 16.33 12.73 -11.51
CA LEU A 168 15.89 11.60 -10.69
C LEU A 168 16.46 10.25 -11.16
N ARG A 169 16.74 10.09 -12.45
CA ARG A 169 17.39 8.89 -12.99
C ARG A 169 18.90 8.86 -12.71
N GLU A 170 19.49 10.00 -12.37
CA GLU A 170 20.91 10.12 -12.00
C GLU A 170 21.15 9.91 -10.50
N GLU A 171 20.13 10.10 -9.64
CA GLU A 171 20.22 9.94 -8.18
C GLU A 171 20.49 8.50 -7.67
N ASP A 172 20.72 7.52 -8.56
CA ASP A 172 21.06 6.11 -8.30
C ASP A 172 20.32 5.45 -7.11
N THR A 173 19.03 5.77 -6.94
CA THR A 173 18.15 5.11 -5.99
C THR A 173 16.92 4.55 -6.70
N ALA A 174 16.43 3.41 -6.18
CA ALA A 174 15.24 2.75 -6.71
C ALA A 174 14.00 3.66 -6.66
N ASP A 175 13.84 4.42 -5.58
CA ASP A 175 12.72 5.34 -5.39
C ASP A 175 12.77 6.53 -6.35
N ALA A 176 13.95 7.12 -6.59
CA ALA A 176 14.09 8.22 -7.55
C ALA A 176 13.76 7.75 -8.98
N SER A 177 14.32 6.60 -9.38
CA SER A 177 14.04 5.99 -10.69
C SER A 177 12.56 5.69 -10.88
N ALA A 178 11.93 5.04 -9.89
CA ALA A 178 10.52 4.70 -9.95
C ALA A 178 9.61 5.96 -9.91
N THR A 179 10.00 6.99 -9.16
CA THR A 179 9.29 8.29 -9.16
C THR A 179 9.36 8.95 -10.54
N ALA A 180 10.51 8.87 -11.24
CA ALA A 180 10.65 9.37 -12.59
C ALA A 180 9.70 8.67 -13.57
N ASP A 181 9.55 7.34 -13.46
CA ASP A 181 8.62 6.57 -14.28
C ASP A 181 7.15 6.93 -13.99
N TRP A 182 6.81 7.15 -12.71
CA TRP A 182 5.50 7.68 -12.34
C TRP A 182 5.23 9.07 -12.92
N MET A 183 6.21 9.97 -12.90
CA MET A 183 6.07 11.30 -13.52
C MET A 183 5.80 11.20 -15.03
N GLN A 184 6.41 10.25 -15.72
CA GLN A 184 6.17 10.04 -17.16
C GLN A 184 4.78 9.46 -17.42
N ARG A 185 4.36 8.48 -16.61
CA ARG A 185 3.06 7.81 -16.75
C ARG A 185 1.88 8.76 -16.50
N TYR A 186 1.99 9.63 -15.51
CA TYR A 186 0.89 10.48 -15.03
C TYR A 186 1.05 11.98 -15.41
N ALA A 187 1.85 12.27 -16.43
CA ALA A 187 2.19 13.64 -16.83
C ALA A 187 1.01 14.50 -17.32
N GLY A 188 -0.16 13.90 -17.55
CA GLY A 188 -1.40 14.56 -18.02
C GLY A 188 -2.60 14.48 -17.07
N GLU A 189 -2.44 13.88 -15.89
CA GLU A 189 -3.49 13.83 -14.86
C GLU A 189 -3.27 14.98 -13.87
N GLY A 190 -3.96 16.10 -14.11
CA GLY A 190 -3.90 17.31 -13.29
C GLY A 190 -5.01 18.30 -13.62
#